data_AF-A0A9P1IPE7-F1
#
_entry.id   AF-A0A9P1IPE7-F1
#
_cell.length_a   1.000
_cell.length_b   1.000
_cell.length_c   1.000
_cell.angle_alpha   90.00
_cell.angle_beta   90.00
_cell.angle_gamma   90.00
#
_symmetry.space_group_name_H-M   'P 1'
#
loop_
_entity.id
_entity.type
_entity.pdbx_description
1 polymer ?
#
loop_
_entity_poly.entity_id
_entity_poly.type
_entity_poly.pdbx_seq_one_letter_code
_entity_poly.pdbx_strand_id
1 'polypeptide(L)'
;MYKILLTLTFLDFLDSAINFDTPVILDGTLNSNVERKCPDGWASFQRQKGLYCIKVFYPPPYWYTQPQAQAMCNEMGARLTGIETPAERNYIERSAVTIMRNLSLTETRIWIGGVRNVNCFKPNPVQKCSDVRYAFSWSDGNVVGNDQIIFDAGQPENQANGQQCLQMSVSLFPTTSDVVTLYGRISLLDDISCDVNQEGWHQIRYALYACGKRAPIVSYDTY
;
A
#
# COMPACT_ATOMS: atom_id res chain seq x y z
N MET A 1 -25.40 56.15 -2.35
CA MET A 1 -24.02 55.68 -2.13
C MET A 1 -24.11 54.25 -1.62
N TYR A 2 -23.56 53.29 -2.39
CA TYR A 2 -23.21 51.90 -2.05
C TYR A 2 -24.32 50.95 -1.53
N LYS A 3 -24.41 49.67 -1.90
CA LYS A 3 -23.89 48.86 -3.03
C LYS A 3 -24.70 47.56 -2.92
N ILE A 4 -25.17 47.04 -4.04
CA ILE A 4 -25.71 45.68 -4.15
C ILE A 4 -24.58 44.71 -3.78
N LEU A 5 -24.82 43.73 -2.91
CA LEU A 5 -24.06 42.47 -2.94
C LEU A 5 -25.03 41.30 -2.93
N LEU A 6 -25.12 40.71 -4.12
CA LEU A 6 -25.70 39.40 -4.39
C LEU A 6 -24.95 38.31 -3.62
N THR A 7 -25.75 37.35 -3.19
CA THR A 7 -25.42 35.99 -2.74
C THR A 7 -24.28 35.35 -3.53
N LEU A 8 -23.24 34.89 -2.82
CA LEU A 8 -22.28 33.92 -3.33
C LEU A 8 -22.65 32.53 -2.81
N THR A 9 -23.10 31.71 -3.73
CA THR A 9 -23.41 30.28 -3.58
C THR A 9 -22.13 29.47 -3.41
N PHE A 10 -22.21 28.43 -2.58
CA PHE A 10 -21.32 27.27 -2.58
C PHE A 10 -20.96 26.85 -4.02
N LEU A 11 -19.70 27.00 -4.42
CA LEU A 11 -18.99 26.25 -5.49
C LEU A 11 -17.63 26.96 -5.75
N ASP A 12 -16.61 26.66 -4.95
CA ASP A 12 -15.19 26.98 -5.26
C ASP A 12 -14.24 25.88 -4.73
N PHE A 13 -14.66 24.61 -4.84
CA PHE A 13 -13.76 23.46 -4.69
C PHE A 13 -13.63 22.76 -6.04
N LEU A 14 -12.96 23.40 -6.99
CA LEU A 14 -12.41 22.73 -8.17
C LEU A 14 -11.01 23.28 -8.45
N ASP A 15 -10.10 22.33 -8.66
CA ASP A 15 -8.74 22.46 -9.17
C ASP A 15 -7.74 23.34 -8.40
N SER A 16 -7.27 22.82 -7.27
CA SER A 16 -5.82 22.79 -7.11
C SER A 16 -5.28 21.56 -7.84
N ALA A 17 -5.12 21.69 -9.17
CA ALA A 17 -4.11 20.94 -9.87
C ALA A 17 -2.77 21.26 -9.17
N ILE A 18 -2.33 20.36 -8.29
CA ILE A 18 -0.97 20.39 -7.77
C ILE A 18 -0.11 20.16 -9.00
N ASN A 19 0.54 21.22 -9.46
CA ASN A 19 1.42 21.14 -10.61
C ASN A 19 2.61 20.25 -10.23
N PHE A 20 2.67 19.04 -10.81
CA PHE A 20 3.66 17.99 -10.48
C PHE A 20 4.99 18.16 -11.24
N ASP A 21 5.20 19.30 -11.87
CA ASP A 21 6.43 19.61 -12.60
C ASP A 21 7.56 19.99 -11.62
N THR A 22 7.99 19.05 -10.77
CA THR A 22 9.31 19.18 -10.18
C THR A 22 10.32 18.91 -11.29
N PRO A 23 11.14 19.89 -11.69
CA PRO A 23 12.11 19.70 -12.75
C PRO A 23 13.08 18.58 -12.40
N VAL A 24 13.24 17.62 -13.31
CA VAL A 24 14.20 16.52 -13.14
C VAL A 24 15.58 17.05 -13.49
N ILE A 25 16.51 17.03 -12.54
CA ILE A 25 17.92 17.33 -12.81
C ILE A 25 18.57 16.06 -13.35
N LEU A 26 18.92 16.08 -14.64
CA LEU A 26 19.78 15.11 -15.29
C LEU A 26 21.15 15.75 -15.51
N ASP A 27 22.21 15.08 -15.05
CA ASP A 27 23.61 15.49 -15.23
C ASP A 27 23.94 16.94 -14.82
N GLY A 28 23.24 17.46 -13.81
CA GLY A 28 23.47 18.82 -13.28
C GLY A 28 22.76 19.93 -14.07
N THR A 29 21.93 19.60 -15.05
CA THR A 29 21.12 20.54 -15.83
C THR A 29 19.62 20.37 -15.58
N LEU A 30 18.92 21.49 -15.41
CA LEU A 30 17.46 21.54 -15.32
C LEU A 30 16.88 21.27 -16.70
N ASN A 31 16.24 20.12 -16.91
CA ASN A 31 15.58 19.83 -18.19
C ASN A 31 14.06 19.92 -18.03
N SER A 32 13.46 20.98 -18.59
CA SER A 32 12.01 21.20 -18.56
C SER A 32 11.23 20.25 -19.48
N ASN A 33 11.91 19.48 -20.36
CA ASN A 33 11.27 18.53 -21.28
C ASN A 33 11.23 17.11 -20.71
N VAL A 34 11.54 16.96 -19.41
CA VAL A 34 11.65 15.67 -18.73
C VAL A 34 10.87 15.72 -17.44
N GLU A 35 9.86 14.86 -17.32
CA GLU A 35 9.08 14.70 -16.11
C GLU A 35 9.16 13.25 -15.59
N ARG A 36 8.79 13.04 -14.33
CA ARG A 36 8.49 11.69 -13.84
C ARG A 36 6.99 11.49 -13.83
N LYS A 37 6.53 10.38 -14.40
CA LYS A 37 5.09 10.08 -14.49
C LYS A 37 4.81 8.61 -14.26
N CYS A 38 3.72 8.33 -13.55
CA CYS A 38 3.28 6.95 -13.35
C CYS A 38 2.69 6.36 -14.64
N PRO A 39 2.96 5.08 -14.95
CA PRO A 39 2.34 4.43 -16.10
C PRO A 39 0.81 4.39 -15.97
N ASP A 40 0.13 4.24 -17.11
CA ASP A 40 -1.34 4.18 -17.14
C ASP A 40 -1.91 3.13 -16.19
N GLY A 41 -2.93 3.54 -15.44
CA GLY A 41 -3.59 2.69 -14.45
C GLY A 41 -2.81 2.47 -13.15
N TRP A 42 -1.67 3.15 -12.94
CA TRP A 42 -0.99 3.22 -11.63
C TRP A 42 -1.30 4.56 -10.97
N ALA A 43 -1.62 4.55 -9.68
CA ALA A 43 -1.83 5.78 -8.91
C ALA A 43 -0.50 6.39 -8.48
N SER A 44 -0.42 7.72 -8.50
CA SER A 44 0.77 8.49 -8.14
C SER A 44 0.70 9.03 -6.72
N PHE A 45 1.79 8.89 -5.97
CA PHE A 45 1.96 9.41 -4.61
C PHE A 45 3.30 10.12 -4.49
N GLN A 46 3.30 11.28 -3.84
CA GLN A 46 4.55 11.96 -3.50
C GLN A 46 5.08 11.38 -2.19
N ARG A 47 6.10 10.52 -2.28
CA ARG A 47 6.86 10.05 -1.12
C ARG A 47 8.00 11.01 -0.79
N GLN A 48 8.58 10.86 0.40
CA GLN A 48 9.78 11.60 0.78
C GLN A 48 10.95 11.34 -0.18
N LYS A 49 11.05 10.11 -0.73
CA LYS A 49 12.06 9.72 -1.71
C LYS A 49 11.69 10.07 -3.18
N GLY A 50 10.58 10.75 -3.41
CA GLY A 50 10.12 11.19 -4.74
C GLY A 50 8.81 10.54 -5.19
N LEU A 51 8.43 10.83 -6.44
CA LEU A 51 7.18 10.34 -7.03
C LEU A 51 7.17 8.81 -7.14
N TYR A 52 6.13 8.20 -6.60
CA TYR A 52 5.98 6.75 -6.47
C TYR A 52 4.62 6.29 -7.02
N CYS A 53 4.62 5.14 -7.68
CA CYS A 53 3.48 4.59 -8.39
C CYS A 53 3.02 3.32 -7.68
N ILE A 54 1.73 3.22 -7.35
CA ILE A 54 1.16 2.03 -6.70
C ILE A 54 0.01 1.49 -7.53
N LYS A 55 -0.11 0.17 -7.61
CA LYS A 55 -1.25 -0.53 -8.22
C LYS A 55 -1.54 -1.83 -7.48
N VAL A 56 -2.82 -2.13 -7.28
CA VAL A 56 -3.29 -3.39 -6.69
C VAL A 56 -3.71 -4.36 -7.79
N PHE A 57 -3.28 -5.60 -7.64
CA PHE A 57 -3.49 -6.67 -8.60
C PHE A 57 -4.20 -7.85 -7.95
N TYR A 58 -4.76 -8.67 -8.81
CA TYR A 58 -5.46 -9.89 -8.48
C TYR A 58 -4.79 -11.08 -9.21
N PRO A 59 -4.46 -12.20 -8.54
CA PRO A 59 -3.75 -13.32 -9.15
C PRO A 59 -4.69 -14.35 -9.83
N PRO A 60 -4.31 -14.90 -11.01
CA PRO A 60 -4.89 -16.13 -11.56
C PRO A 60 -4.02 -17.37 -11.24
N PRO A 61 -4.58 -18.55 -10.90
CA PRO A 61 -5.91 -18.81 -10.36
C PRO A 61 -5.88 -18.63 -8.84
N TYR A 62 -6.51 -17.55 -8.38
CA TYR A 62 -7.03 -17.34 -7.02
C TYR A 62 -6.04 -16.88 -5.94
N TRP A 63 -4.81 -17.39 -5.82
CA TRP A 63 -3.87 -16.88 -4.79
C TRP A 63 -2.39 -16.99 -5.19
N TYR A 64 -1.59 -16.12 -4.58
CA TYR A 64 -0.14 -16.23 -4.53
C TYR A 64 0.31 -16.28 -3.06
N THR A 65 1.39 -16.99 -2.79
CA THR A 65 2.21 -16.74 -1.59
C THR A 65 2.87 -15.36 -1.71
N GLN A 66 3.43 -14.82 -0.62
CA GLN A 66 4.12 -13.54 -0.69
C GLN A 66 5.25 -13.57 -1.73
N PRO A 67 6.16 -14.58 -1.73
CA PRO A 67 7.22 -14.64 -2.73
C PRO A 67 6.72 -14.68 -4.19
N GLN A 68 5.60 -15.37 -4.45
CA GLN A 68 4.97 -15.39 -5.77
C GLN A 68 4.44 -14.00 -6.16
N ALA A 69 3.75 -13.30 -5.24
CA ALA A 69 3.29 -11.94 -5.47
C ALA A 69 4.46 -10.95 -5.71
N GLN A 70 5.56 -11.10 -4.96
CA GLN A 70 6.79 -10.34 -5.18
C GLN A 70 7.42 -10.63 -6.54
N ALA A 71 7.41 -11.88 -7.00
CA ALA A 71 7.87 -12.24 -8.35
C ALA A 71 7.06 -11.51 -9.43
N MET A 72 5.72 -11.47 -9.31
CA MET A 72 4.87 -10.73 -10.24
C MET A 72 5.14 -9.23 -10.22
N CYS A 73 5.37 -8.63 -9.05
CA CYS A 73 5.79 -7.23 -8.99
C CYS A 73 7.12 -7.00 -9.70
N ASN A 74 8.09 -7.92 -9.53
CA ASN A 74 9.41 -7.81 -10.16
C ASN A 74 9.32 -7.83 -11.69
N GLU A 75 8.43 -8.64 -12.28
CA GLU A 75 8.20 -8.68 -13.74
C GLU A 75 7.80 -7.32 -14.32
N MET A 76 7.17 -6.47 -13.52
CA MET A 76 6.74 -5.11 -13.91
C MET A 76 7.74 -4.01 -13.51
N GLY A 77 8.96 -4.39 -13.08
CA GLY A 77 9.95 -3.47 -12.54
C GLY A 77 9.53 -2.82 -11.22
N ALA A 78 8.68 -3.50 -10.46
CA ALA A 78 8.14 -3.06 -9.18
C ALA A 78 8.53 -4.00 -8.05
N ARG A 79 8.13 -3.68 -6.82
CA ARG A 79 8.19 -4.57 -5.65
C ARG A 79 6.85 -4.59 -4.94
N LEU A 80 6.62 -5.55 -4.04
CA LEU A 80 5.52 -5.41 -3.10
C LEU A 80 5.71 -4.10 -2.34
N THR A 81 4.70 -3.23 -2.39
CA THR A 81 4.84 -1.87 -1.87
C THR A 81 4.72 -1.86 -0.35
N GLY A 82 5.55 -1.04 0.30
CA GLY A 82 5.24 -0.57 1.64
C GLY A 82 4.20 0.55 1.60
N ILE A 83 3.83 1.05 2.78
CA ILE A 83 2.90 2.17 2.95
C ILE A 83 3.67 3.29 3.67
N GLU A 84 3.75 4.47 3.06
CA GLU A 84 4.37 5.65 3.67
C GLU A 84 3.34 6.61 4.26
N THR A 85 2.17 6.73 3.63
CA THR A 85 1.13 7.68 4.05
C THR A 85 -0.25 7.03 4.20
N PRO A 86 -1.17 7.63 4.99
CA PRO A 86 -2.55 7.17 5.05
C PRO A 86 -3.27 7.19 3.70
N ALA A 87 -2.90 8.12 2.81
CA ALA A 87 -3.48 8.20 1.46
C ALA A 87 -3.15 6.94 0.62
N GLU A 88 -1.92 6.42 0.74
CA GLU A 88 -1.52 5.17 0.10
C GLU A 88 -2.32 3.99 0.64
N ARG A 89 -2.49 3.88 1.97
CA ARG A 89 -3.33 2.82 2.59
C ARG A 89 -4.76 2.87 2.04
N ASN A 90 -5.37 4.04 2.06
CA ASN A 90 -6.75 4.24 1.59
C ASN A 90 -6.90 3.90 0.10
N TYR A 91 -5.90 4.19 -0.73
CA TYR A 91 -5.93 3.79 -2.13
C TYR A 91 -5.87 2.27 -2.31
N ILE A 92 -4.98 1.59 -1.58
CA ILE A 92 -4.85 0.13 -1.64
C ILE A 92 -6.17 -0.52 -1.21
N GLU A 93 -6.76 -0.05 -0.11
CA GLU A 93 -8.09 -0.49 0.36
C GLU A 93 -9.16 -0.32 -0.71
N ARG A 94 -9.33 0.89 -1.25
CA ARG A 94 -10.40 1.19 -2.22
C ARG A 94 -10.24 0.40 -3.51
N SER A 95 -8.99 0.16 -3.92
CA SER A 95 -8.68 -0.68 -5.08
C SER A 95 -9.10 -2.12 -4.82
N ALA A 96 -8.79 -2.65 -3.62
CA ALA A 96 -9.23 -3.98 -3.22
C ALA A 96 -10.75 -4.10 -3.14
N VAL A 97 -11.45 -3.14 -2.52
CA VAL A 97 -12.92 -3.10 -2.47
C VAL A 97 -13.53 -3.15 -3.88
N THR A 98 -12.93 -2.43 -4.84
CA THR A 98 -13.37 -2.44 -6.24
C THR A 98 -13.21 -3.83 -6.87
N ILE A 99 -12.05 -4.45 -6.68
CA ILE A 99 -11.78 -5.80 -7.18
C ILE A 99 -12.71 -6.82 -6.52
N MET A 100 -12.90 -6.75 -5.21
CA MET A 100 -13.78 -7.64 -4.45
C MET A 100 -15.21 -7.60 -4.96
N ARG A 101 -15.77 -6.41 -5.24
CA ARG A 101 -17.12 -6.28 -5.80
C ARG A 101 -17.25 -6.95 -7.15
N ASN A 102 -16.24 -6.83 -8.02
CA ASN A 102 -16.24 -7.48 -9.33
C ASN A 102 -16.13 -9.01 -9.24
N LEU A 103 -15.58 -9.52 -8.14
CA LEU A 103 -15.39 -10.94 -7.88
C LEU A 103 -16.40 -11.52 -6.88
N SER A 104 -17.39 -10.74 -6.45
CA SER A 104 -18.39 -11.11 -5.45
C SER A 104 -17.79 -11.60 -4.12
N LEU A 105 -16.70 -10.95 -3.67
CA LEU A 105 -16.02 -11.24 -2.41
C LEU A 105 -16.45 -10.29 -1.31
N THR A 106 -16.56 -10.81 -0.09
CA THR A 106 -16.90 -10.01 1.10
C THR A 106 -15.69 -9.66 1.94
N GLU A 107 -14.64 -10.48 1.88
CA GLU A 107 -13.33 -10.21 2.48
C GLU A 107 -12.19 -10.64 1.56
N THR A 108 -11.01 -10.05 1.77
CA THR A 108 -9.76 -10.41 1.11
C THR A 108 -8.58 -10.07 2.00
N ARG A 109 -7.40 -10.57 1.63
CA ARG A 109 -6.10 -10.15 2.17
C ARG A 109 -5.27 -9.59 1.03
N ILE A 110 -4.36 -8.69 1.36
CA ILE A 110 -3.48 -8.04 0.39
C ILE A 110 -2.04 -8.21 0.83
N TRP A 111 -1.22 -8.87 0.02
CA TRP A 111 0.22 -8.86 0.21
C TRP A 111 0.77 -7.45 0.03
N ILE A 112 1.48 -7.01 1.06
CA ILE A 112 2.21 -5.74 1.13
C ILE A 112 3.67 -6.03 1.47
N GLY A 113 4.56 -5.09 1.18
CA GLY A 113 6.01 -5.27 1.28
C GLY A 113 6.56 -5.29 2.71
N GLY A 114 5.80 -5.69 3.72
CA GLY A 114 6.28 -5.75 5.10
C GLY A 114 6.99 -7.07 5.39
N VAL A 115 8.23 -7.00 5.90
CA VAL A 115 9.01 -8.18 6.31
C VAL A 115 9.55 -8.00 7.71
N ARG A 116 9.44 -9.05 8.54
CA ARG A 116 9.95 -9.07 9.91
C ARG A 116 11.46 -8.95 9.90
N ASN A 117 12.00 -8.10 10.76
CA ASN A 117 13.43 -7.94 10.94
C ASN A 117 14.00 -9.18 11.62
N VAL A 118 15.11 -9.73 11.10
CA VAL A 118 15.76 -10.98 11.59
C VAL A 118 16.04 -11.00 13.10
N ASN A 119 16.27 -9.84 13.71
CA ASN A 119 16.54 -9.71 15.13
C ASN A 119 15.27 -9.73 16.02
N CYS A 120 14.08 -9.69 15.40
CA CYS A 120 12.78 -9.69 16.06
C CYS A 120 12.03 -11.03 15.90
N PHE A 121 12.77 -12.11 15.57
CA PHE A 121 12.26 -13.48 15.43
C PHE A 121 12.25 -14.27 16.74
N LYS A 122 13.04 -13.84 17.74
CA LYS A 122 13.36 -14.64 18.91
C LYS A 122 12.38 -14.37 20.08
N PRO A 123 12.20 -15.36 20.99
CA PRO A 123 11.37 -15.21 22.19
C PRO A 123 11.75 -14.04 23.10
N ASN A 124 13.03 -13.62 23.05
CA ASN A 124 13.56 -12.44 23.71
C ASN A 124 14.01 -11.44 22.64
N PRO A 125 13.07 -10.72 22.01
CA PRO A 125 13.42 -9.82 20.93
C PRO A 125 14.23 -8.64 21.50
N VAL A 126 15.13 -8.08 20.69
CA VAL A 126 15.93 -6.92 21.09
C VAL A 126 14.98 -5.79 21.52
N GLN A 127 15.36 -4.94 22.48
CA GLN A 127 14.52 -3.83 22.99
C GLN A 127 13.85 -3.02 21.88
N LYS A 128 14.53 -2.83 20.73
CA LYS A 128 13.96 -2.13 19.57
C LYS A 128 12.66 -2.76 19.03
N CYS A 129 12.49 -4.07 19.17
CA CYS A 129 11.29 -4.79 18.75
C CYS A 129 10.13 -4.66 19.76
N SER A 130 10.34 -4.06 20.94
CA SER A 130 9.25 -3.83 21.91
C SER A 130 8.22 -2.84 21.38
N ASP A 131 8.65 -1.95 20.49
CA ASP A 131 7.73 -1.23 19.60
C ASP A 131 7.59 -2.04 18.30
N VAL A 132 6.42 -2.64 18.13
CA VAL A 132 6.09 -3.55 17.03
C VAL A 132 6.28 -2.93 15.65
N ARG A 133 6.22 -1.59 15.54
CA ARG A 133 6.51 -0.88 14.28
C ARG A 133 7.94 -1.08 13.83
N TYR A 134 8.88 -1.30 14.74
CA TYR A 134 10.28 -1.57 14.41
C TYR A 134 10.61 -3.06 14.36
N ALA A 135 9.62 -3.93 14.61
CA ALA A 135 9.78 -5.37 14.39
C ALA A 135 9.78 -5.72 12.89
N PHE A 136 9.33 -4.81 12.04
CA PHE A 136 9.22 -4.99 10.60
C PHE A 136 9.94 -3.87 9.83
N SER A 137 10.18 -4.12 8.55
CA SER A 137 10.68 -3.14 7.58
C SER A 137 9.96 -3.30 6.24
N TRP A 138 9.90 -2.22 5.49
CA TRP A 138 9.36 -2.20 4.13
C TRP A 138 10.42 -2.68 3.13
N SER A 139 10.12 -3.73 2.38
CA SER A 139 10.99 -4.40 1.40
C SER A 139 11.16 -3.62 0.10
N ASP A 140 10.31 -2.63 -0.15
CA ASP A 140 10.37 -1.78 -1.34
C ASP A 140 11.53 -0.78 -1.31
N GLY A 141 12.14 -0.54 -0.14
CA GLY A 141 13.24 0.42 0.06
C GLY A 141 12.87 1.88 -0.20
N ASN A 142 11.60 2.19 -0.44
CA ASN A 142 11.11 3.50 -0.87
C ASN A 142 10.23 4.19 0.17
N VAL A 143 9.81 3.48 1.21
CA VAL A 143 9.22 4.10 2.39
C VAL A 143 10.31 4.67 3.30
N VAL A 144 10.03 5.80 3.94
CA VAL A 144 10.78 6.35 5.08
C VAL A 144 9.91 6.28 6.34
N GLY A 145 10.46 5.70 7.39
CA GLY A 145 9.75 5.50 8.66
C GLY A 145 8.80 4.31 8.65
N ASN A 146 8.19 4.07 9.81
CA ASN A 146 7.34 2.89 10.08
C ASN A 146 5.96 3.31 10.63
N ASP A 147 5.56 4.58 10.46
CA ASP A 147 4.33 5.12 11.05
C ASP A 147 3.05 4.50 10.49
N GLN A 148 3.13 3.94 9.28
CA GLN A 148 2.05 3.18 8.66
C GLN A 148 2.19 1.67 8.88
N ILE A 149 2.98 1.23 9.85
CA ILE A 149 2.88 -0.13 10.37
C ILE A 149 1.86 -0.10 11.50
N ILE A 150 0.59 -0.26 11.13
CA ILE A 150 -0.55 -0.18 12.04
C ILE A 150 -1.21 -1.55 12.05
N PHE A 151 -0.98 -2.28 13.13
CA PHE A 151 -1.47 -3.63 13.30
C PHE A 151 -2.91 -3.66 13.75
N ASP A 152 -3.54 -4.78 13.43
CA ASP A 152 -4.84 -5.09 13.98
C ASP A 152 -4.82 -5.40 15.48
N ALA A 153 -6.00 -5.46 16.09
CA ALA A 153 -6.13 -5.89 17.47
C ALA A 153 -5.59 -7.32 17.64
N GLY A 154 -4.64 -7.50 18.55
CA GLY A 154 -3.98 -8.80 18.80
C GLY A 154 -2.73 -9.06 17.94
N GLN A 155 -2.48 -8.21 16.94
CA GLN A 155 -1.37 -8.33 16.00
C GLN A 155 -0.20 -7.41 16.38
N PRO A 156 1.05 -7.76 16.02
CA PRO A 156 1.49 -9.02 15.44
C PRO A 156 1.72 -10.10 16.51
N GLU A 157 1.21 -11.32 16.35
CA GLU A 157 1.40 -12.40 17.34
C GLU A 157 2.62 -13.30 17.10
N ASN A 158 3.25 -13.24 15.92
CA ASN A 158 4.40 -14.08 15.58
C ASN A 158 4.20 -15.58 15.90
N GLN A 159 3.03 -16.11 15.58
CA GLN A 159 2.61 -17.49 15.86
C GLN A 159 3.68 -18.49 15.44
N ALA A 160 4.06 -19.37 16.37
CA ALA A 160 5.12 -20.37 16.22
C ALA A 160 6.48 -19.82 15.75
N ASN A 161 6.73 -18.50 15.91
CA ASN A 161 7.88 -17.78 15.35
C ASN A 161 8.00 -17.89 13.82
N GLY A 162 6.88 -18.10 13.12
CA GLY A 162 6.83 -18.36 11.68
C GLY A 162 6.19 -17.24 10.85
N GLN A 163 5.59 -16.22 11.49
CA GLN A 163 4.88 -15.14 10.79
C GLN A 163 5.83 -13.97 10.50
N GLN A 164 6.31 -13.91 9.26
CA GLN A 164 7.45 -13.06 8.86
C GLN A 164 7.08 -12.03 7.81
N CYS A 165 5.89 -12.13 7.22
CA CYS A 165 5.40 -11.25 6.19
C CYS A 165 4.17 -10.52 6.66
N LEU A 166 3.96 -9.30 6.17
CA LEU A 166 2.72 -8.56 6.46
C LEU A 166 1.70 -8.75 5.35
N GLN A 167 0.44 -8.80 5.75
CA GLN A 167 -0.72 -8.65 4.87
C GLN A 167 -1.64 -7.56 5.42
N MET A 168 -2.46 -6.98 4.54
CA MET A 168 -3.52 -6.05 4.93
C MET A 168 -4.88 -6.71 4.76
N SER A 169 -5.74 -6.62 5.79
CA SER A 169 -7.09 -7.18 5.79
C SER A 169 -8.11 -6.17 5.25
N VAL A 170 -8.97 -6.59 4.32
CA VAL A 170 -10.04 -5.73 3.77
C VAL A 170 -11.37 -6.48 3.75
N SER A 171 -12.43 -5.81 4.21
CA SER A 171 -13.81 -6.32 4.27
C SER A 171 -14.79 -5.28 3.71
N LEU A 172 -15.85 -5.73 3.03
CA LEU A 172 -16.92 -4.84 2.51
C LEU A 172 -17.89 -4.36 3.58
N PHE A 173 -18.02 -5.10 4.69
CA PHE A 173 -18.97 -4.77 5.75
C PHE A 173 -18.21 -4.23 6.96
N PRO A 174 -18.62 -3.08 7.54
CA PRO A 174 -18.16 -2.71 8.87
C PRO A 174 -18.63 -3.83 9.81
N THR A 175 -17.68 -4.63 10.26
CA THR A 175 -17.92 -5.74 11.18
C THR A 175 -18.64 -5.18 12.40
N THR A 176 -19.83 -5.70 12.70
CA THR A 176 -20.52 -5.40 13.95
C THR A 176 -19.59 -5.70 15.13
N SER A 177 -19.79 -5.00 16.25
CA SER A 177 -18.86 -4.86 17.39
C SER A 177 -18.20 -6.14 17.90
N ASP A 178 -18.81 -7.31 17.71
CA ASP A 178 -18.31 -8.58 18.26
C ASP A 178 -17.24 -9.24 17.37
N VAL A 179 -17.14 -8.84 16.11
CA VAL A 179 -16.18 -9.37 15.10
C VAL A 179 -14.93 -8.47 15.00
N VAL A 180 -15.03 -7.21 15.46
CA VAL A 180 -13.90 -6.26 15.59
C VAL A 180 -12.78 -6.82 16.48
N THR A 181 -13.12 -7.72 17.41
CA THR A 181 -12.18 -8.34 18.35
C THR A 181 -11.46 -9.58 17.78
N LEU A 182 -11.94 -10.14 16.65
CA LEU A 182 -11.41 -11.38 16.04
C LEU A 182 -10.84 -11.18 14.63
N TYR A 183 -11.34 -10.21 13.86
CA TYR A 183 -10.99 -9.99 12.46
C TYR A 183 -10.61 -8.54 12.14
N GLY A 184 -10.74 -7.68 13.14
CA GLY A 184 -10.02 -6.44 13.18
C GLY A 184 -10.53 -5.30 12.30
N ARG A 185 -9.90 -4.13 12.39
CA ARG A 185 -10.37 -2.93 11.67
C ARG A 185 -10.01 -3.03 10.20
N ILE A 186 -10.88 -2.49 9.34
CA ILE A 186 -10.64 -2.43 7.88
C ILE A 186 -9.26 -1.78 7.61
N SER A 187 -8.46 -2.46 6.78
CA SER A 187 -7.15 -2.01 6.30
C SER A 187 -6.03 -1.95 7.33
N LEU A 188 -6.10 -2.74 8.40
CA LEU A 188 -4.96 -2.93 9.31
C LEU A 188 -4.10 -4.13 8.93
N LEU A 189 -2.91 -4.18 9.54
CA LEU A 189 -1.89 -5.17 9.23
C LEU A 189 -1.98 -6.38 10.15
N ASP A 190 -1.66 -7.52 9.57
CA ASP A 190 -1.56 -8.83 10.21
C ASP A 190 -0.23 -9.45 9.77
N ASP A 191 0.50 -10.10 10.68
CA ASP A 191 1.68 -10.84 10.32
C ASP A 191 1.35 -12.30 10.05
N ILE A 192 1.90 -12.85 8.97
CA ILE A 192 1.60 -14.21 8.55
C ILE A 192 2.83 -14.90 7.97
N SER A 193 2.81 -16.23 7.91
CA SER A 193 3.84 -16.99 7.21
C SER A 193 3.87 -16.56 5.74
N CYS A 194 5.06 -16.26 5.23
CA CYS A 194 5.25 -15.77 3.87
C CYS A 194 4.79 -16.79 2.81
N ASP A 195 4.92 -18.08 3.14
CA ASP A 195 4.60 -19.20 2.24
C ASP A 195 3.20 -19.77 2.48
N VAL A 196 2.37 -19.11 3.31
CA VAL A 196 1.01 -19.58 3.58
C VAL A 196 0.21 -19.65 2.29
N ASN A 197 -0.44 -20.80 2.07
CA ASN A 197 -1.52 -20.91 1.12
C ASN A 197 -2.83 -20.49 1.78
N GLN A 198 -3.38 -19.36 1.36
CA GLN A 198 -4.63 -18.80 1.91
C GLN A 198 -5.88 -19.62 1.56
N GLU A 199 -5.72 -20.74 0.84
CA GLU A 199 -6.80 -21.63 0.42
C GLU A 199 -7.50 -22.36 1.59
N GLY A 200 -6.77 -22.65 2.67
CA GLY A 200 -7.25 -23.51 3.77
C GLY A 200 -7.68 -22.80 5.05
N TRP A 201 -7.22 -21.57 5.29
CA TRP A 201 -7.53 -20.80 6.49
C TRP A 201 -8.68 -19.83 6.16
N HIS A 202 -9.88 -20.11 6.65
CA HIS A 202 -11.05 -19.21 6.58
C HIS A 202 -11.55 -18.80 5.17
N GLN A 203 -11.46 -19.67 4.15
CA GLN A 203 -12.06 -19.44 2.81
C GLN A 203 -11.68 -18.11 2.12
N ILE A 204 -10.59 -17.45 2.52
CA ILE A 204 -10.13 -16.22 1.87
C ILE A 204 -9.41 -16.63 0.58
N ARG A 205 -10.22 -17.01 -0.42
CA ARG A 205 -9.76 -17.58 -1.70
C ARG A 205 -8.98 -16.62 -2.58
N TYR A 206 -8.68 -15.41 -2.10
CA TYR A 206 -8.11 -14.34 -2.92
C TYR A 206 -7.18 -13.47 -2.09
N ALA A 207 -5.87 -13.69 -2.23
CA ALA A 207 -4.85 -12.76 -1.77
C ALA A 207 -4.51 -11.82 -2.91
N LEU A 208 -5.04 -10.59 -2.87
CA LEU A 208 -4.57 -9.52 -3.74
C LEU A 208 -3.11 -9.20 -3.42
N TYR A 209 -2.47 -8.41 -4.25
CA TYR A 209 -1.13 -7.90 -3.96
C TYR A 209 -0.95 -6.48 -4.47
N ALA A 210 -0.28 -5.65 -3.68
CA ALA A 210 -0.01 -4.27 -4.03
C ALA A 210 1.44 -4.13 -4.47
N CYS A 211 1.66 -3.75 -5.73
CA CYS A 211 2.99 -3.46 -6.25
C CYS A 211 3.25 -1.95 -6.27
N GLY A 212 4.51 -1.56 -6.11
CA GLY A 212 4.95 -0.19 -6.20
C GLY A 212 6.33 -0.02 -6.84
N LYS A 213 6.51 1.12 -7.52
CA LYS A 213 7.80 1.50 -8.13
C LYS A 213 7.94 3.02 -8.19
N ARG A 214 9.19 3.51 -8.25
CA ARG A 214 9.44 4.93 -8.56
C ARG A 214 8.89 5.27 -9.94
N ALA A 215 8.33 6.46 -10.08
CA ALA A 215 7.84 6.93 -11.37
C ALA A 215 9.01 6.98 -12.38
N PRO A 216 8.87 6.33 -13.55
CA PRO A 216 9.85 6.43 -14.62
C PRO A 216 9.97 7.87 -15.09
N ILE A 217 11.14 8.18 -15.65
CA ILE A 217 11.35 9.43 -16.37
C ILE A 217 10.73 9.28 -17.76
N VAL A 218 9.97 10.27 -18.19
CA VAL A 218 9.46 10.40 -19.56
C VAL A 218 10.00 11.69 -20.16
N SER A 219 10.51 11.61 -21.39
CA SER A 219 10.97 12.76 -22.17
C SER A 219 9.95 13.09 -23.25
N TYR A 220 9.67 14.39 -23.41
CA TYR A 220 8.87 14.86 -24.53
C TYR A 220 9.81 15.24 -25.67
N ASP A 221 9.72 14.51 -26.78
CA ASP A 221 10.41 14.89 -28.01
C ASP A 221 9.76 16.19 -28.53
N THR A 222 10.52 17.27 -28.51
CA THR A 222 10.14 18.51 -29.19
C THR A 222 10.29 18.30 -30.69
N TYR A 223 9.19 18.07 -31.39
CA TYR A 223 9.11 18.10 -32.86
C TYR A 223 9.22 19.52 -33.39
#